data_AF-A0A5K1E444-F1
#
_entry.id   AF-A0A5K1E444-F1
#
_cell.length_a   1.000
_cell.length_b   1.000
_cell.length_c   1.000
_cell.angle_alpha   90.00
_cell.angle_beta   90.00
_cell.angle_gamma   90.00
#
_symmetry.space_group_name_H-M   'P 1'
#
loop_
_entity.id
_entity.type
_entity.pdbx_description
1 polymer ?
#
loop_
_entity_poly.entity_id
_entity_poly.type
_entity_poly.pdbx_seq_one_letter_code
_entity_poly.pdbx_strand_id
1 'polypeptide(L)'
;ASLLLGPSALGRWAPSVTRALFPESSKVVLTMLGQLGLMYWFFLMGLQMNLGSQLKRIEKKSMAVAVASLFSPFLVAHLCVVTADSLVPEIMRINVTIFYVAVYLALPAISVLAHTVIEHKLLETPFGKLALSSAISMQLLLIPIFHVVLSFKPTPGQPWAPLWRLTY
;
A
#
# COMPACT_ATOMS: atom_id res chain seq x y z
N ALA A 1 3.35 10.71 17.01
CA ALA A 1 3.32 10.18 18.40
C ALA A 1 3.72 8.70 18.47
N SER A 2 3.19 7.83 17.60
CA SER A 2 3.50 6.38 17.57
C SER A 2 4.99 6.03 17.41
N LEU A 3 5.76 6.83 16.67
CA LEU A 3 7.22 6.62 16.53
C LEU A 3 8.00 6.96 17.81
N LEU A 4 7.54 7.96 18.58
CA LEU A 4 8.14 8.38 19.85
C LEU A 4 7.73 7.47 21.00
N LEU A 5 6.46 7.02 21.02
CA LEU A 5 5.91 6.07 21.98
C LEU A 5 6.24 4.61 21.62
N GLY A 6 6.78 4.37 20.43
CA GLY A 6 7.12 3.06 19.93
C GLY A 6 8.41 2.51 20.55
N PRO A 7 8.59 1.18 20.53
CA PRO A 7 9.76 0.51 21.09
C PRO A 7 11.08 0.99 20.46
N SER A 8 11.05 1.61 19.28
CA SER A 8 12.23 2.18 18.62
C SER A 8 12.85 3.38 19.35
N ALA A 9 12.02 4.24 19.96
CA ALA A 9 12.48 5.40 20.73
C ALA A 9 12.48 5.09 22.24
N LEU A 10 11.36 4.62 22.79
CA LEU A 10 11.22 4.31 24.21
C LEU A 10 12.02 3.07 24.65
N GLY A 11 12.18 2.08 23.77
CA GLY A 11 12.96 0.88 24.06
C GLY A 11 14.48 1.12 24.10
N ARG A 12 14.96 2.20 23.47
CA ARG A 12 16.38 2.59 23.51
C ARG A 12 16.74 3.45 24.72
N TRP A 13 15.80 4.28 25.19
CA TRP A 13 15.99 5.18 26.34
C TRP A 13 15.58 4.57 27.69
N ALA A 14 14.60 3.66 27.73
CA ALA A 14 14.13 3.01 28.96
C ALA A 14 13.56 1.60 28.70
N PRO A 15 14.42 0.57 28.51
CA PRO A 15 13.98 -0.79 28.18
C PRO A 15 13.16 -1.45 29.31
N SER A 16 13.46 -1.13 30.57
CA SER A 16 12.72 -1.65 31.74
C SER A 16 11.30 -1.08 31.84
N VAL A 17 11.12 0.21 31.54
CA VAL A 17 9.82 0.89 31.51
C VAL A 17 8.97 0.38 30.34
N THR A 18 9.61 0.13 29.19
CA THR A 18 8.94 -0.43 28.01
C THR A 18 8.42 -1.85 28.26
N ARG A 19 9.17 -2.71 28.97
CA ARG A 19 8.69 -4.05 29.37
C ARG A 19 7.59 -4.01 30.42
N ALA A 20 7.62 -3.03 31.33
CA ALA A 20 6.58 -2.86 32.33
C ALA A 20 5.27 -2.30 31.73
N LEU A 21 5.37 -1.39 30.75
CA LEU A 21 4.22 -0.79 30.06
C LEU A 21 3.63 -1.67 28.94
N PHE A 22 4.45 -2.49 28.28
CA PHE A 22 4.02 -3.37 27.18
C PHE A 22 4.42 -4.84 27.41
N PRO A 23 3.82 -5.52 28.41
CA PRO A 23 3.98 -6.96 28.56
C PRO A 23 3.39 -7.69 27.34
N GLU A 24 3.94 -8.87 26.99
CA GLU A 24 3.55 -9.64 25.80
C GLU A 24 2.03 -9.85 25.67
N SER A 25 1.35 -10.09 26.79
CA SER A 25 -0.11 -10.23 26.83
C SER A 25 -0.86 -8.96 26.42
N SER A 26 -0.36 -7.78 26.78
CA SER A 26 -0.99 -6.50 26.42
C SER A 26 -0.75 -6.12 24.96
N LYS A 27 0.35 -6.57 24.33
CA LYS A 27 0.62 -6.34 22.90
C LYS A 27 -0.45 -6.96 22.02
N VAL A 28 -0.94 -8.15 22.39
CA VAL A 28 -2.02 -8.83 21.67
C VAL A 28 -3.29 -7.98 21.73
N VAL A 29 -3.69 -7.52 22.92
CA VAL A 29 -4.88 -6.67 23.08
C VAL A 29 -4.74 -5.36 22.31
N LEU A 30 -3.57 -4.71 22.36
CA LEU A 30 -3.30 -3.47 21.63
C LEU A 30 -3.37 -3.68 20.11
N THR A 31 -2.87 -4.83 19.63
CA THR A 31 -2.92 -5.19 18.21
C THR A 31 -4.35 -5.44 17.75
N MET A 32 -5.14 -6.17 18.53
CA MET A 32 -6.56 -6.40 18.25
C MET A 32 -7.34 -5.07 18.23
N LEU A 33 -7.10 -4.20 19.21
CA LEU A 33 -7.71 -2.87 19.25
C LEU A 33 -7.28 -2.01 18.07
N GLY A 34 -6.01 -2.08 17.66
CA GLY A 34 -5.50 -1.41 16.47
C GLY A 34 -6.17 -1.91 15.18
N GLN A 35 -6.35 -3.22 15.05
CA GLN A 35 -7.07 -3.82 13.91
C GLN A 35 -8.54 -3.41 13.90
N LEU A 36 -9.22 -3.42 15.05
CA LEU A 36 -10.60 -2.93 15.17
C LEU A 36 -10.71 -1.45 14.83
N GLY A 37 -9.78 -0.62 15.31
CA GLY A 37 -9.73 0.81 15.00
C GLY A 37 -9.52 1.08 13.51
N LEU A 38 -8.64 0.31 12.87
CA LEU A 38 -8.44 0.37 11.42
C LEU A 38 -9.69 -0.07 10.65
N MET A 39 -10.35 -1.14 11.08
CA MET A 39 -11.57 -1.64 10.47
C MET A 39 -12.72 -0.63 10.62
N TYR A 40 -12.84 -0.01 11.79
CA TYR A 40 -13.79 1.07 12.05
C TYR A 40 -13.50 2.31 11.19
N TRP A 41 -12.22 2.65 11.01
CA TRP A 41 -11.83 3.74 10.12
C TRP A 41 -12.24 3.46 8.68
N PHE A 42 -11.95 2.26 8.15
CA PHE A 42 -12.41 1.87 6.82
C PHE A 42 -13.95 1.84 6.69
N PHE A 43 -14.67 1.47 7.75
CA PHE A 43 -16.13 1.52 7.78
C PHE A 43 -16.67 2.95 7.70
N LEU A 44 -16.13 3.87 8.51
CA LEU A 44 -16.48 5.30 8.44
C LEU A 44 -16.17 5.89 7.06
N MET A 45 -15.02 5.54 6.50
CA MET A 45 -14.62 5.92 5.15
C MET A 45 -15.62 5.43 4.10
N GLY A 46 -16.07 4.19 4.20
CA GLY A 46 -17.09 3.62 3.33
C GLY A 46 -18.43 4.35 3.42
N LEU A 47 -18.85 4.76 4.63
CA LEU A 47 -20.08 5.54 4.84
C LEU A 47 -20.01 6.93 4.21
N GLN A 48 -18.83 7.56 4.18
CA GLN A 48 -18.64 8.89 3.58
C GLN A 48 -18.54 8.85 2.05
N MET A 49 -18.17 7.70 1.46
CA MET A 49 -18.02 7.56 0.01
C MET A 49 -19.35 7.25 -0.68
N ASN A 50 -20.00 8.27 -1.23
CA ASN A 50 -21.12 8.08 -2.16
C ASN A 50 -20.60 7.73 -3.57
N LEU A 51 -20.39 6.43 -3.82
CA LEU A 51 -19.83 5.90 -5.07
C LEU A 51 -20.84 5.86 -6.25
N GLY A 52 -22.13 6.14 -6.01
CA GLY A 52 -23.22 5.82 -6.94
C GLY A 52 -23.18 6.54 -8.29
N SER A 53 -22.53 7.71 -8.39
CA SER A 53 -22.45 8.51 -9.63
C SER A 53 -21.05 8.57 -10.25
N GLN A 54 -20.02 8.21 -9.49
CA GLN A 54 -18.60 8.38 -9.85
C GLN A 54 -18.07 7.22 -10.71
N LEU A 55 -18.65 6.03 -10.54
CA LEU A 55 -18.20 4.80 -11.20
C LEU A 55 -18.66 4.68 -12.67
N LYS A 56 -19.73 5.38 -13.05
CA LYS A 56 -20.37 5.23 -14.37
C LYS A 56 -19.57 5.81 -15.55
N ARG A 57 -18.49 6.56 -15.28
CA ARG A 57 -17.69 7.17 -16.35
C ARG A 57 -16.21 6.96 -16.09
N ILE A 58 -15.74 5.73 -16.32
CA ILE A 58 -14.31 5.48 -16.54
C ILE A 58 -13.97 6.17 -17.86
N GLU A 59 -13.52 7.41 -17.79
CA GLU A 59 -13.06 8.15 -18.96
C GLU A 59 -11.70 7.60 -19.41
N LYS A 60 -11.47 7.46 -20.72
CA LYS A 60 -10.18 6.98 -21.28
C LYS A 60 -8.96 7.72 -20.72
N LYS A 61 -9.13 8.99 -20.33
CA LYS A 61 -8.13 9.83 -19.65
C LYS A 61 -7.68 9.25 -18.30
N SER A 62 -8.62 8.70 -17.54
CA SER A 62 -8.37 8.09 -16.23
C SER A 62 -7.43 6.89 -16.33
N MET A 63 -7.59 6.10 -17.39
CA MET A 63 -6.75 4.94 -17.68
C MET A 63 -5.33 5.33 -18.11
N ALA A 64 -5.17 6.41 -18.88
CA ALA A 64 -3.85 6.93 -19.23
C ALA A 64 -3.08 7.41 -17.98
N VAL A 65 -3.77 8.10 -17.05
CA VAL A 65 -3.17 8.53 -15.78
C VAL A 65 -2.81 7.32 -14.91
N ALA A 66 -3.65 6.28 -14.87
CA ALA A 66 -3.37 5.06 -14.11
C ALA A 66 -2.12 4.33 -14.64
N VAL A 67 -1.98 4.19 -15.96
CA VAL A 67 -0.80 3.58 -16.58
C VAL A 67 0.45 4.44 -16.34
N ALA A 68 0.36 5.76 -16.51
CA ALA A 68 1.48 6.65 -16.21
C ALA A 68 1.94 6.55 -14.74
N SER A 69 0.98 6.47 -13.82
CA SER A 69 1.23 6.29 -12.38
C SER A 69 1.87 4.94 -12.06
N LEU A 70 1.56 3.90 -12.84
CA LEU A 70 2.20 2.59 -12.72
C LEU A 70 3.65 2.63 -13.23
N PHE A 71 3.93 3.29 -14.34
CA PHE A 71 5.29 3.37 -14.90
C PHE A 71 6.23 4.26 -14.07
N SER A 72 5.70 5.27 -13.37
CA SER A 72 6.49 6.19 -12.54
C SER A 72 7.39 5.49 -11.49
N PRO A 73 6.88 4.63 -10.59
CA PRO A 73 7.70 3.93 -9.59
C PRO A 73 8.68 2.93 -10.22
N PHE A 74 8.35 2.37 -11.38
CA PHE A 74 9.28 1.51 -12.14
C PHE A 74 10.50 2.28 -12.63
N LEU A 75 10.28 3.47 -13.19
CA LEU A 75 11.37 4.34 -13.65
C LEU A 75 12.26 4.77 -12.48
N VAL A 76 11.65 5.15 -11.36
CA VAL A 76 12.38 5.55 -10.13
C VAL A 76 13.18 4.38 -9.57
N ALA A 77 12.57 3.19 -9.47
CA ALA A 77 13.26 2.00 -8.97
C ALA A 77 14.46 1.62 -9.87
N HIS A 78 14.29 1.68 -11.19
CA HIS A 78 15.37 1.42 -12.13
C HIS A 78 16.51 2.45 -12.03
N LEU A 79 16.16 3.74 -11.98
CA LEU A 79 17.14 4.81 -11.85
C LEU A 79 17.94 4.71 -10.55
N CYS A 80 17.28 4.32 -9.45
CA CYS A 80 17.93 4.11 -8.16
C CYS A 80 19.01 3.02 -8.23
N VAL A 81 18.74 1.92 -8.94
CA VAL A 81 19.73 0.84 -9.14
C VAL A 81 20.90 1.29 -10.00
N VAL A 82 20.66 2.08 -11.04
CA VAL A 82 21.73 2.55 -11.94
C VAL A 82 22.62 3.61 -11.27
N THR A 83 22.04 4.50 -10.45
CA THR A 83 22.76 5.65 -9.88
C THR A 83 23.39 5.36 -8.51
N ALA A 84 22.75 4.52 -7.68
CA ALA A 84 23.15 4.27 -6.31
C ALA A 84 23.76 2.87 -6.13
N ASP A 85 24.58 2.44 -7.09
CA ASP A 85 25.12 1.09 -7.17
C ASP A 85 25.93 0.66 -5.92
N SER A 86 26.44 1.62 -5.15
CA SER A 86 27.14 1.40 -3.88
C SER A 86 26.24 1.29 -2.64
N LEU A 87 25.00 1.80 -2.71
CA LEU A 87 24.02 1.73 -1.61
C LEU A 87 22.98 0.63 -1.80
N VAL A 88 22.84 0.12 -3.03
CA VAL A 88 21.85 -0.89 -3.38
C VAL A 88 22.38 -2.28 -3.02
N PRO A 89 21.71 -3.02 -2.12
CA PRO A 89 22.11 -4.38 -1.78
C PRO A 89 22.10 -5.28 -3.01
N GLU A 90 23.02 -6.24 -3.09
CA GLU A 90 23.15 -7.13 -4.26
C GLU A 90 21.85 -7.90 -4.59
N ILE A 91 21.02 -8.20 -3.58
CA ILE A 91 19.70 -8.82 -3.74
C ILE A 91 18.71 -7.96 -4.56
N MET A 92 18.90 -6.64 -4.57
CA MET A 92 18.08 -5.67 -5.30
C MET A 92 18.58 -5.46 -6.74
N ARG A 93 19.78 -5.93 -7.10
CA ARG A 93 20.26 -5.96 -8.50
C ARG A 93 19.58 -7.03 -9.36
N ILE A 94 18.90 -8.01 -8.74
CA ILE A 94 18.10 -9.00 -9.47
C ILE A 94 16.86 -8.29 -10.03
N ASN A 95 16.66 -8.32 -11.36
CA ASN A 95 15.54 -7.65 -12.04
C ASN A 95 14.16 -7.97 -11.40
N VAL A 96 13.98 -9.18 -10.89
CA VAL A 96 12.76 -9.61 -10.19
C VAL A 96 12.54 -8.82 -8.89
N THR A 97 13.59 -8.57 -8.09
CA THR A 97 13.50 -7.80 -6.84
C THR A 97 13.14 -6.33 -7.09
N ILE A 98 13.68 -5.72 -8.14
CA ILE A 98 13.34 -4.35 -8.55
C ILE A 98 11.87 -4.26 -8.90
N PHE A 99 11.36 -5.24 -9.66
CA PHE A 99 9.95 -5.32 -10.03
C PHE A 99 9.05 -5.43 -8.79
N TYR A 100 9.43 -6.26 -7.81
CA TYR A 100 8.72 -6.32 -6.53
C TYR A 100 8.64 -4.96 -5.84
N VAL A 101 9.80 -4.30 -5.64
CA VAL A 101 9.86 -3.01 -4.94
C VAL A 101 9.04 -1.95 -5.67
N ALA A 102 9.13 -1.91 -7.01
CA ALA A 102 8.34 -0.99 -7.83
C ALA A 102 6.84 -1.21 -7.68
N VAL A 103 6.37 -2.47 -7.66
CA VAL A 103 4.95 -2.80 -7.46
C VAL A 103 4.47 -2.43 -6.07
N TYR A 104 5.26 -2.70 -5.02
CA TYR A 104 4.91 -2.29 -3.66
C TYR A 104 4.85 -0.76 -3.53
N LEU A 105 5.78 -0.04 -4.17
CA LEU A 105 5.80 1.42 -4.18
C LEU A 105 4.62 2.02 -4.97
N ALA A 106 4.09 1.28 -5.94
CA ALA A 106 2.92 1.66 -6.71
C ALA A 106 1.59 1.44 -5.98
N LEU A 107 1.55 0.79 -4.81
CA LEU A 107 0.28 0.48 -4.13
C LEU A 107 -0.50 1.76 -3.76
N PRO A 108 -1.70 1.98 -4.33
CA PRO A 108 -2.46 3.20 -4.08
C PRO A 108 -3.16 3.15 -2.72
N ALA A 109 -3.00 4.21 -1.92
CA ALA A 109 -3.76 4.41 -0.67
C ALA A 109 -5.12 5.06 -0.94
N ILE A 110 -6.00 4.36 -1.65
CA ILE A 110 -7.29 4.89 -2.14
C ILE A 110 -8.15 5.45 -1.01
N SER A 111 -8.16 4.79 0.15
CA SER A 111 -8.93 5.25 1.29
C SER A 111 -8.47 6.62 1.80
N VAL A 112 -7.17 6.86 1.87
CA VAL A 112 -6.64 8.18 2.26
C VAL A 112 -6.95 9.22 1.19
N LEU A 113 -6.75 8.89 -0.09
CA LEU A 113 -7.09 9.79 -1.20
C LEU A 113 -8.57 10.17 -1.20
N ALA A 114 -9.45 9.21 -1.00
CA ALA A 114 -10.88 9.45 -0.90
C ALA A 114 -11.22 10.36 0.27
N HIS A 115 -10.62 10.12 1.43
CA HIS A 115 -10.81 10.95 2.62
C HIS A 115 -10.45 12.40 2.32
N THR A 116 -9.23 12.63 1.79
CA THR A 116 -8.75 13.97 1.45
C THR A 116 -9.69 14.67 0.45
N VAL A 117 -10.18 13.96 -0.58
CA VAL A 117 -11.11 14.54 -1.57
C VAL A 117 -12.47 14.89 -0.94
N ILE A 118 -12.97 14.07 -0.01
CA ILE A 118 -14.21 14.32 0.76
C ILE A 118 -14.04 15.54 1.67
N GLU A 119 -12.94 15.59 2.43
CA GLU A 119 -12.65 16.63 3.41
C GLU A 119 -12.55 18.01 2.74
N HIS A 120 -11.92 18.08 1.57
CA HIS A 120 -11.84 19.31 0.80
C HIS A 120 -13.11 19.62 -0.04
N LYS A 121 -14.20 18.84 0.09
CA LYS A 121 -15.45 18.98 -0.69
C LYS A 121 -15.25 18.88 -2.22
N LEU A 122 -14.18 18.22 -2.66
CA LEU A 122 -13.83 18.09 -4.08
C LEU A 122 -14.56 16.94 -4.79
N LEU A 123 -15.35 16.13 -4.08
CA LEU A 123 -16.05 14.95 -4.64
C LEU A 123 -16.88 15.25 -5.89
N GLU A 124 -17.54 16.42 -5.94
CA GLU A 124 -18.42 16.78 -7.05
C GLU A 124 -17.66 17.42 -8.22
N THR A 125 -16.40 17.82 -8.02
CA THR A 125 -15.57 18.45 -9.04
C THR A 125 -15.03 17.41 -10.04
N PRO A 126 -14.82 17.78 -11.32
CA PRO A 126 -14.26 16.87 -12.32
C PRO A 126 -12.87 16.34 -11.93
N PHE A 127 -12.10 17.11 -11.16
CA PHE A 127 -10.80 16.68 -10.62
C PHE A 127 -10.94 15.57 -9.58
N GLY A 128 -11.87 15.70 -8.63
CA GLY A 128 -12.15 14.65 -7.64
C GLY A 128 -12.62 13.35 -8.29
N LYS A 129 -13.48 13.45 -9.32
CA LYS A 129 -13.95 12.28 -10.08
C LYS A 129 -12.82 11.59 -10.85
N LEU A 130 -11.96 12.38 -11.49
CA LEU A 130 -10.82 11.86 -12.25
C LEU A 130 -9.81 11.17 -11.32
N ALA A 131 -9.50 11.77 -10.17
CA ALA A 131 -8.57 11.20 -9.20
C ALA A 131 -9.07 9.86 -8.65
N LEU A 132 -10.34 9.80 -8.21
CA LEU A 132 -10.95 8.57 -7.69
C LEU A 132 -11.06 7.47 -8.75
N SER A 133 -11.54 7.81 -9.95
CA SER A 133 -11.63 6.83 -11.04
C SER A 133 -10.25 6.31 -11.48
N SER A 134 -9.22 7.16 -11.46
CA SER A 134 -7.86 6.77 -11.84
C SER A 134 -7.25 5.85 -10.80
N ALA A 135 -7.46 6.15 -9.51
CA ALA A 135 -7.00 5.30 -8.41
C ALA A 135 -7.66 3.90 -8.46
N ILE A 136 -8.96 3.82 -8.73
CA ILE A 136 -9.67 2.54 -8.92
C ILE A 136 -9.14 1.79 -10.14
N SER A 137 -8.95 2.49 -11.27
CA SER A 137 -8.40 1.89 -12.50
C SER A 137 -6.98 1.36 -12.29
N MET A 138 -6.15 2.10 -11.57
CA MET A 138 -4.80 1.70 -11.20
C MET A 138 -4.83 0.44 -10.32
N GLN A 139 -5.72 0.37 -9.34
CA GLN A 139 -5.85 -0.81 -8.48
C GLN A 139 -6.29 -2.05 -9.26
N LEU A 140 -7.23 -1.91 -10.18
CA LEU A 140 -7.66 -3.00 -11.09
C LEU A 140 -6.50 -3.54 -11.94
N LEU A 141 -5.60 -2.66 -12.41
CA LEU A 141 -4.42 -3.07 -13.17
C LEU A 141 -3.32 -3.66 -12.28
N LEU A 142 -3.15 -3.13 -11.07
CA LEU A 142 -2.06 -3.49 -10.17
C LEU A 142 -2.23 -4.86 -9.51
N ILE A 143 -3.45 -5.24 -9.13
CA ILE A 143 -3.73 -6.55 -8.49
C ILE A 143 -3.24 -7.75 -9.32
N PRO A 144 -3.60 -7.91 -10.61
CA PRO A 144 -3.11 -9.05 -11.39
C PRO A 144 -1.59 -9.00 -11.58
N ILE A 145 -1.00 -7.81 -11.76
CA ILE A 145 0.44 -7.63 -11.85
C ILE A 145 1.11 -8.12 -10.56
N PHE A 146 0.62 -7.70 -9.40
CA PHE A 146 1.11 -8.10 -8.09
C PHE A 146 1.12 -9.62 -7.90
N HIS A 147 0.03 -10.29 -8.26
CA HIS A 147 -0.05 -11.75 -8.21
C HIS A 147 0.95 -12.43 -9.15
N VAL A 148 1.10 -11.91 -10.37
CA VAL A 148 2.09 -12.42 -11.32
C VAL A 148 3.49 -12.29 -10.73
N VAL A 149 3.84 -11.15 -10.11
CA VAL A 149 5.16 -10.99 -9.47
C VAL A 149 5.36 -12.05 -8.41
N LEU A 150 4.41 -12.18 -7.47
CA LEU A 150 4.48 -13.14 -6.37
C LEU A 150 4.69 -14.58 -6.84
N SER A 151 4.16 -14.95 -8.00
CA SER A 151 4.37 -16.27 -8.60
C SER A 151 5.83 -16.54 -8.97
N PHE A 152 6.61 -15.51 -9.28
CA PHE A 152 8.04 -15.62 -9.57
C PHE A 152 8.91 -15.64 -8.32
N LYS A 153 8.35 -15.52 -7.10
CA LYS A 153 9.16 -15.64 -5.88
C LYS A 153 9.65 -17.08 -5.76
N PRO A 154 10.98 -17.34 -5.84
CA PRO A 154 11.48 -18.67 -5.54
C PRO A 154 11.13 -18.99 -4.09
N THR A 155 10.23 -19.94 -3.90
CA THR A 155 9.84 -20.41 -2.56
C THR A 155 10.75 -21.60 -2.24
N PRO A 156 11.67 -21.51 -1.26
CA PRO A 156 12.46 -22.67 -0.87
C PRO A 156 11.51 -23.74 -0.32
N GLY A 157 11.36 -24.86 -1.03
CA GLY A 157 10.73 -26.09 -0.53
C GLY A 157 9.29 -26.42 -0.94
N GLN A 158 8.58 -25.65 -1.77
CA GLN A 158 7.24 -26.04 -2.25
C GLN A 158 6.93 -25.61 -3.70
N PRO A 159 6.90 -26.55 -4.67
CA PRO A 159 6.62 -26.25 -6.09
C PRO A 159 5.12 -26.07 -6.43
N TRP A 160 4.18 -26.46 -5.55
CA TRP A 160 2.72 -26.37 -5.79
C TRP A 160 2.02 -25.21 -5.05
N ALA A 161 2.80 -24.30 -4.44
CA ALA A 161 2.26 -23.22 -3.63
C ALA A 161 1.53 -22.03 -4.32
N PRO A 162 1.48 -21.85 -5.66
CA PRO A 162 0.89 -20.63 -6.21
C PRO A 162 -0.63 -20.60 -6.20
N LEU A 163 -1.33 -21.75 -6.19
CA LEU A 163 -2.78 -21.79 -6.39
C LEU A 163 -3.62 -21.41 -5.15
N TRP A 164 -3.21 -21.82 -3.95
CA TRP A 164 -3.97 -21.48 -2.74
C TRP A 164 -3.78 -20.01 -2.34
N ARG A 165 -2.58 -19.44 -2.53
CA ARG A 165 -2.29 -18.02 -2.27
C ARG A 165 -3.06 -17.00 -3.13
N LEU A 166 -3.83 -17.45 -4.12
CA LEU A 166 -4.74 -16.61 -4.90
C LEU A 166 -6.07 -16.34 -4.17
N THR A 167 -6.36 -17.03 -3.06
CA THR A 167 -7.67 -16.98 -2.40
C THR A 167 -7.71 -16.22 -1.06
N TYR A 168 -6.60 -15.61 -0.62
CA TYR A 168 -6.54 -14.84 0.63
C TYR A 168 -5.71 -13.58 0.48
#